data_AF-A0AAV6XI29-F1
#
_entry.id   AF-A0AAV6XI29-F1
#
_cell.length_a   1.000
_cell.length_b   1.000
_cell.length_c   1.000
_cell.angle_alpha   90.00
_cell.angle_beta   90.00
_cell.angle_gamma   90.00
#
_symmetry.space_group_name_H-M   'P 1'
#
loop_
_entity.id
_entity.type
_entity.pdbx_description
1 polymer ?
#
loop_
_entity_poly.entity_id
_entity_poly.type
_entity_poly.pdbx_seq_one_letter_code
_entity_poly.pdbx_strand_id
1 'polypeptide(L)'
;MDMAVDEQRSSVGLGLGMSTASNMGSSVSTPIDSSNIGFKLLKKHGWKEGTGLGVSEQGRLEPVQAFVKKNKRGLGADKPKKTVEHSKIHDAEEPKLPKRKAKGVSKKMKKMQDFEKHLQEKEFDRAFFREFWPDNV
;
A
#
# COMPACT_ATOMS: atom_id res chain seq x y z
N MET A 1 -46.07 25.05 29.23
CA MET A 1 -44.83 24.48 29.79
C MET A 1 -44.71 23.11 29.18
N ASP A 2 -43.99 23.10 28.07
CA ASP A 2 -44.11 22.14 27.01
C ASP A 2 -42.93 21.19 27.11
N MET A 3 -43.16 19.90 26.85
CA MET A 3 -42.08 18.95 26.60
C MET A 3 -42.32 18.33 25.23
N ALA A 4 -41.32 18.42 24.36
CA ALA A 4 -41.43 18.06 22.96
C ALA A 4 -41.48 16.54 22.77
N VAL A 5 -42.14 16.12 21.69
CA VAL A 5 -42.03 14.76 21.16
C VAL A 5 -40.71 14.68 20.38
N ASP A 6 -39.74 13.94 20.88
CA ASP A 6 -38.38 13.89 20.32
C ASP A 6 -38.28 12.86 19.16
N GLU A 7 -37.95 13.32 17.95
CA GLU A 7 -38.02 12.54 16.71
C GLU A 7 -36.73 11.73 16.46
N GLN A 8 -36.55 10.62 17.18
CA GLN A 8 -35.41 9.72 16.94
C GLN A 8 -35.52 8.93 15.63
N ARG A 9 -35.08 9.57 14.53
CA ARG A 9 -34.84 8.90 13.24
C ARG A 9 -33.64 7.96 13.30
N SER A 10 -33.86 6.73 13.75
CA SER A 10 -32.87 5.65 13.63
C SER A 10 -32.56 5.37 12.15
N SER A 11 -31.29 5.52 11.76
CA SER A 11 -30.84 5.38 10.38
C SER A 11 -30.96 3.93 9.86
N VAL A 12 -31.55 3.74 8.68
CA VAL A 12 -31.45 2.47 7.95
C VAL A 12 -30.01 2.23 7.50
N GLY A 13 -29.35 1.24 8.11
CA GLY A 13 -27.95 0.93 7.80
C GLY A 13 -27.78 0.38 6.39
N LEU A 14 -26.82 0.92 5.63
CA LEU A 14 -26.47 0.43 4.29
C LEU A 14 -25.74 -0.92 4.38
N GLY A 15 -26.52 -2.00 4.48
CA GLY A 15 -26.05 -3.37 4.52
C GLY A 15 -25.49 -3.88 3.19
N LEU A 16 -24.34 -3.38 2.75
CA LEU A 16 -23.52 -4.05 1.73
C LEU A 16 -22.42 -4.86 2.43
N GLY A 17 -22.84 -5.98 3.03
CA GLY A 17 -21.94 -7.04 3.45
C GLY A 17 -21.29 -7.69 2.24
N MET A 18 -20.21 -7.09 1.73
CA MET A 18 -19.34 -7.71 0.72
C MET A 18 -18.80 -9.01 1.30
N SER A 19 -19.39 -10.14 0.90
CA SER A 19 -18.95 -11.45 1.34
C SER A 19 -17.51 -11.63 0.88
N THR A 20 -16.58 -11.70 1.84
CA THR A 20 -15.19 -12.03 1.57
C THR A 20 -15.14 -13.48 1.10
N ALA A 21 -15.27 -13.67 -0.22
CA ALA A 21 -15.07 -14.96 -0.86
C ALA A 21 -13.72 -15.50 -0.39
N SER A 22 -13.76 -16.50 0.48
CA SER A 22 -12.57 -17.05 1.11
C SER A 22 -11.66 -17.54 0.01
N ASN A 23 -10.46 -16.96 -0.10
CA ASN A 23 -9.49 -17.33 -1.11
C ASN A 23 -8.97 -18.75 -0.81
N MET A 24 -9.71 -19.75 -1.31
CA MET A 24 -9.39 -21.17 -1.27
C MET A 24 -8.27 -21.48 -2.28
N GLY A 25 -7.14 -20.77 -2.12
CA GLY A 25 -5.92 -21.08 -2.82
C GLY A 25 -5.40 -22.43 -2.34
N SER A 26 -5.13 -23.33 -3.28
CA SER A 26 -4.53 -24.64 -3.01
C SER A 26 -3.23 -24.46 -2.22
N SER A 27 -3.20 -24.92 -0.97
CA SER A 27 -1.99 -24.92 -0.17
C SER A 27 -1.15 -26.16 -0.47
N VAL A 28 0.18 -26.04 -0.34
CA VAL A 28 1.14 -27.17 -0.36
C VAL A 28 0.73 -28.31 0.59
N SER A 29 0.10 -27.96 1.72
CA SER A 29 -0.38 -28.90 2.73
C SER A 29 -1.74 -29.54 2.44
N THR A 30 -2.42 -29.20 1.35
CA THR A 30 -3.79 -29.65 1.06
C THR A 30 -3.91 -30.20 -0.37
N PRO A 31 -4.26 -31.48 -0.58
CA PRO A 31 -4.48 -32.02 -1.91
C PRO A 31 -5.67 -31.32 -2.60
N ILE A 32 -5.69 -31.36 -3.93
CA ILE A 32 -6.80 -30.81 -4.72
C ILE A 32 -8.05 -31.65 -4.45
N ASP A 33 -9.12 -31.01 -3.95
CA ASP A 33 -10.35 -31.73 -3.61
C ASP A 33 -11.02 -32.41 -4.83
N SER A 34 -11.59 -33.57 -4.55
CA SER A 34 -12.44 -34.41 -5.40
C SER A 34 -13.56 -33.69 -6.13
N SER A 35 -14.14 -32.60 -5.58
CA SER A 35 -15.17 -31.83 -6.27
C SER A 35 -14.64 -31.06 -7.48
N ASN A 36 -13.34 -30.73 -7.49
CA ASN A 36 -12.70 -29.88 -8.47
C ASN A 36 -12.72 -30.50 -9.89
N ILE A 37 -13.05 -29.70 -10.89
CA ILE A 37 -13.13 -30.13 -12.29
C ILE A 37 -11.75 -30.61 -12.80
N GLY A 38 -10.66 -29.93 -12.40
CA GLY A 38 -9.30 -30.32 -12.73
C GLY A 38 -8.90 -31.69 -12.17
N PHE A 39 -9.25 -31.98 -10.90
CA PHE A 39 -9.02 -33.30 -10.30
C PHE A 39 -9.75 -34.41 -11.08
N LYS A 40 -11.03 -34.17 -11.41
CA LYS A 40 -11.86 -35.10 -12.20
C LYS A 40 -11.28 -35.34 -13.61
N LEU A 41 -10.75 -34.31 -14.26
CA LEU A 41 -10.09 -34.42 -15.56
C LEU A 41 -8.77 -35.20 -15.46
N LEU A 42 -7.90 -34.88 -14.50
CA LEU A 42 -6.64 -35.58 -14.28
C LEU A 42 -6.86 -37.08 -14.05
N LYS A 43 -7.78 -37.45 -13.15
CA LYS A 43 -8.16 -38.85 -12.88
C LYS A 43 -8.70 -39.56 -14.14
N LYS A 44 -9.51 -38.88 -14.96
CA LYS A 44 -9.99 -39.42 -16.25
C LYS A 44 -8.87 -39.67 -17.27
N HIS A 45 -7.80 -38.88 -17.23
CA HIS A 45 -6.61 -39.08 -18.07
C HIS A 45 -5.54 -39.98 -17.41
N GLY A 46 -5.91 -40.76 -16.38
CA GLY A 46 -5.05 -41.78 -15.78
C GLY A 46 -4.06 -41.29 -14.72
N TRP A 47 -4.06 -39.99 -14.38
CA TRP A 47 -3.26 -39.48 -13.27
C TRP A 47 -3.79 -40.01 -11.93
N LYS A 48 -2.85 -40.42 -11.05
CA LYS A 48 -3.15 -40.91 -9.71
C LYS A 48 -2.82 -39.84 -8.69
N GLU A 49 -3.59 -39.80 -7.62
CA GLU A 49 -3.37 -38.86 -6.53
C GLU A 49 -2.13 -39.26 -5.72
N GLY A 50 -1.32 -38.27 -5.35
CA GLY A 50 0.00 -38.50 -4.75
C GLY A 50 1.11 -38.90 -5.73
N THR A 51 0.83 -39.05 -7.04
CA THR A 51 1.86 -39.32 -8.04
C THR A 51 2.21 -38.09 -8.88
N GLY A 52 3.45 -38.04 -9.37
CA GLY A 52 3.92 -36.96 -10.23
C GLY A 52 3.38 -37.09 -11.65
N LEU A 53 3.46 -36.00 -12.42
CA LEU A 53 3.05 -35.98 -13.83
C LEU A 53 4.16 -36.48 -14.76
N GLY A 54 3.79 -37.24 -15.80
CA GLY A 54 4.72 -37.75 -16.81
C GLY A 54 4.81 -39.28 -16.86
N VAL A 55 5.50 -39.80 -17.88
CA VAL A 55 5.57 -41.24 -18.21
C VAL A 55 6.16 -42.08 -17.08
N SER A 56 7.04 -41.51 -16.27
CA SER A 56 7.69 -42.17 -15.12
C SER A 56 7.30 -41.51 -13.79
N GLU A 57 6.12 -40.87 -13.75
CA GLU A 57 5.60 -40.10 -12.61
C GLU A 57 6.60 -39.03 -12.08
N GLN A 58 7.50 -38.55 -12.95
CA GLN A 58 8.70 -37.79 -12.58
C GLN A 58 8.47 -36.29 -12.31
N GLY A 59 7.27 -35.78 -12.57
CA GLY A 59 6.89 -34.40 -12.29
C GLY A 59 6.81 -34.11 -10.80
N ARG A 60 7.11 -32.87 -10.40
CA ARG A 60 6.99 -32.43 -9.01
C ARG A 60 5.56 -32.60 -8.50
N LEU A 61 5.40 -33.19 -7.32
CA LEU A 61 4.16 -33.16 -6.55
C LEU A 61 3.83 -31.72 -6.13
N GLU A 62 4.83 -31.00 -5.59
CA GLU A 62 4.64 -29.67 -5.03
C GLU A 62 4.91 -28.52 -6.01
N PRO A 63 4.05 -27.48 -6.05
CA PRO A 63 4.24 -26.31 -6.90
C PRO A 63 5.53 -25.56 -6.55
N VAL A 64 6.04 -24.78 -7.52
CA VAL A 64 7.25 -23.97 -7.31
C VAL A 64 6.91 -22.75 -6.46
N GLN A 65 7.58 -22.59 -5.32
CA GLN A 65 7.38 -21.44 -4.43
C GLN A 65 7.86 -20.14 -5.10
N ALA A 66 6.94 -19.19 -5.28
CA ALA A 66 7.22 -17.87 -5.84
C ALA A 66 7.37 -16.81 -4.73
N PHE A 67 8.50 -16.09 -4.71
CA PHE A 67 8.77 -15.06 -3.71
C PHE A 67 8.47 -13.65 -4.24
N VAL A 68 7.41 -13.01 -3.74
CA VAL A 68 7.03 -11.64 -4.14
C VAL A 68 8.08 -10.63 -3.66
N LYS A 69 8.78 -10.01 -4.61
CA LYS A 69 9.83 -9.01 -4.35
C LYS A 69 9.21 -7.68 -3.86
N LYS A 70 9.12 -7.50 -2.53
CA LYS A 70 8.55 -6.30 -1.89
C LYS A 70 9.34 -4.99 -2.07
N ASN A 71 10.46 -4.98 -2.80
CA ASN A 71 11.31 -3.79 -3.00
C ASN A 71 11.54 -3.48 -4.49
N LYS A 72 11.70 -2.20 -4.82
CA LYS A 72 11.88 -1.68 -6.18
C LYS A 72 13.33 -1.56 -6.65
N ARG A 73 14.29 -2.21 -5.98
CA ARG A 73 15.72 -2.18 -6.39
C ARG A 73 15.97 -3.20 -7.52
N GLY A 74 17.13 -3.12 -8.17
CA GLY A 74 17.57 -4.09 -9.17
C GLY A 74 17.67 -5.52 -8.63
N LEU A 75 17.92 -6.49 -9.51
CA LEU A 75 18.46 -7.79 -9.10
C LEU A 75 19.96 -7.62 -8.77
N GLY A 76 20.52 -8.51 -7.95
CA GLY A 76 21.92 -8.42 -7.48
C GLY A 76 22.24 -7.28 -6.48
N ALA A 77 21.38 -6.26 -6.35
CA ALA A 77 21.66 -5.08 -5.54
C ALA A 77 21.72 -5.37 -4.02
N ASP A 78 22.83 -4.98 -3.37
CA ASP A 78 23.15 -5.30 -1.97
C ASP A 78 22.01 -5.05 -0.98
N LYS A 79 21.69 -6.04 -0.15
CA LYS A 79 20.69 -5.89 0.92
C LYS A 79 21.10 -4.72 1.83
N PRO A 80 20.20 -3.75 2.13
CA PRO A 80 20.55 -2.64 3.00
C PRO A 80 20.91 -3.20 4.38
N LYS A 81 22.06 -2.79 4.94
CA LYS A 81 22.47 -3.17 6.29
C LYS A 81 21.38 -2.69 7.25
N LYS A 82 20.72 -3.62 7.95
CA LYS A 82 19.79 -3.28 9.03
C LYS A 82 20.61 -2.60 10.13
N THR A 83 20.42 -1.30 10.33
CA THR A 83 20.87 -0.65 11.56
C THR A 83 20.09 -1.27 12.72
N VAL A 84 20.81 -1.93 13.62
CA VAL A 84 20.20 -2.47 14.84
C VAL A 84 20.03 -1.29 15.80
N GLU A 85 18.83 -0.72 15.81
CA GLU A 85 18.42 0.28 16.79
C GLU A 85 18.58 -0.31 18.21
N HIS A 86 19.66 0.06 18.90
CA HIS A 86 19.89 -0.37 20.27
C HIS A 86 19.12 0.55 21.22
N SER A 87 18.00 0.06 21.73
CA SER A 87 17.26 0.73 22.80
C SER A 87 18.11 0.80 24.07
N LYS A 88 18.63 1.98 24.40
CA LYS A 88 19.18 2.29 25.73
C LYS A 88 18.60 3.60 26.23
N ILE A 89 17.95 3.51 27.40
CA ILE A 89 17.51 4.63 28.22
C ILE A 89 18.68 5.02 29.12
N HIS A 90 19.00 6.30 29.21
CA HIS A 90 19.81 6.89 30.28
C HIS A 90 19.47 8.38 30.38
N ASP A 91 19.49 8.91 31.61
CA ASP A 91 19.06 10.27 31.95
C ASP A 91 20.17 11.34 31.84
N ALA A 92 19.83 12.59 32.17
CA ALA A 92 20.54 13.85 31.90
C ALA A 92 21.95 14.01 32.53
N GLU A 93 22.86 14.91 32.10
CA GLU A 93 22.77 16.03 31.09
C GLU A 93 23.39 15.68 29.70
N GLU A 94 24.32 16.35 28.98
CA GLU A 94 25.28 17.48 29.12
C GLU A 94 25.30 18.27 27.78
N PRO A 95 25.20 19.63 27.72
CA PRO A 95 24.95 20.29 26.44
C PRO A 95 26.19 20.36 25.55
N LYS A 96 26.20 19.53 24.49
CA LYS A 96 27.09 19.70 23.32
C LYS A 96 26.27 19.93 22.05
N LEU A 97 26.67 20.97 21.32
CA LEU A 97 25.88 21.60 20.25
C LEU A 97 25.41 20.62 19.17
N PRO A 98 24.08 20.47 18.93
CA PRO A 98 23.58 19.56 17.92
C PRO A 98 23.82 20.12 16.52
N LYS A 99 24.71 19.49 15.74
CA LYS A 99 24.86 19.70 14.29
C LYS A 99 23.62 19.19 13.54
N ARG A 100 22.52 19.93 13.65
CA ARG A 100 21.21 19.63 13.04
C ARG A 100 21.36 19.53 11.53
N LYS A 101 21.34 18.29 10.99
CA LYS A 101 21.10 18.06 9.56
C LYS A 101 19.82 18.79 9.17
N ALA A 102 19.86 19.58 8.10
CA ALA A 102 18.73 20.39 7.67
C ALA A 102 17.49 19.50 7.44
N LYS A 103 16.45 19.69 8.24
CA LYS A 103 15.16 19.03 8.00
C LYS A 103 14.55 19.67 6.75
N GLY A 104 14.44 18.89 5.68
CA GLY A 104 13.79 19.35 4.45
C GLY A 104 12.38 19.88 4.74
N VAL A 105 12.00 20.95 4.02
CA VAL A 105 10.71 21.65 4.13
C VAL A 105 9.56 20.63 4.20
N SER A 106 8.69 20.73 5.21
CA SER A 106 7.60 19.77 5.39
C SER A 106 6.67 19.80 4.18
N LYS A 107 6.03 18.66 3.85
CA LYS A 107 5.12 18.59 2.68
C LYS A 107 4.01 19.66 2.73
N LYS A 108 3.52 20.01 3.92
CA LYS A 108 2.54 21.09 4.12
C LYS A 108 3.15 22.48 3.87
N MET A 109 4.36 22.73 4.38
CA MET A 109 5.05 24.02 4.19
C MET A 109 5.48 24.24 2.73
N LYS A 110 5.89 23.19 2.01
CA LYS A 110 6.13 23.30 0.57
C LYS A 110 4.83 23.57 -0.20
N LYS A 111 3.76 22.82 0.06
CA LYS A 111 2.45 23.03 -0.60
C LYS A 111 1.90 24.45 -0.37
N MET A 112 2.20 25.06 0.78
CA MET A 112 1.90 26.46 1.08
C MET A 112 2.78 27.43 0.29
N GLN A 113 4.11 27.24 0.25
CA GLN A 113 5.01 28.06 -0.58
C GLN A 113 4.70 27.97 -2.09
N ASP A 114 4.35 26.77 -2.59
CA ASP A 114 3.97 26.57 -3.99
C ASP A 114 2.67 27.36 -4.34
N PHE A 115 1.73 27.47 -3.40
CA PHE A 115 0.47 28.21 -3.58
C PHE A 115 0.67 29.73 -3.43
N GLU A 116 1.44 30.15 -2.42
CA GLU A 116 1.83 31.54 -2.18
C GLU A 116 2.60 32.11 -3.38
N LYS A 117 3.60 31.39 -3.89
CA LYS A 117 4.35 31.78 -5.10
C LYS A 117 3.43 31.93 -6.32
N HIS A 118 2.45 31.05 -6.48
CA HIS A 118 1.50 31.12 -7.60
C HIS A 118 0.47 32.26 -7.45
N LEU A 119 0.21 32.72 -6.22
CA LEU A 119 -0.57 33.95 -5.97
C LEU A 119 0.29 35.19 -6.27
N GLN A 120 1.52 35.23 -5.77
CA GLN A 120 2.48 36.30 -6.03
C GLN A 120 2.83 36.44 -7.51
N GLU A 121 2.91 35.35 -8.28
CA GLU A 121 3.06 35.39 -9.75
C GLU A 121 1.84 36.04 -10.42
N LYS A 122 0.61 35.71 -9.99
CA LYS A 122 -0.60 36.36 -10.53
C LYS A 122 -0.72 37.83 -10.14
N GLU A 123 -0.29 38.19 -8.93
CA GLU A 123 -0.26 39.58 -8.49
C GLU A 123 0.86 40.37 -9.18
N PHE A 124 2.02 39.75 -9.41
CA PHE A 124 3.11 40.30 -10.22
C PHE A 124 2.67 40.53 -11.67
N ASP A 125 2.14 39.51 -12.36
CA ASP A 125 1.65 39.64 -13.74
C ASP A 125 0.57 40.73 -13.82
N ARG A 126 -0.39 40.73 -12.89
CA ARG A 126 -1.47 41.74 -12.85
C ARG A 126 -0.95 43.15 -12.58
N ALA A 127 0.05 43.31 -11.72
CA ALA A 127 0.68 44.60 -11.47
C ALA A 127 1.54 45.07 -12.65
N PHE A 128 2.33 44.16 -13.22
CA PHE A 128 3.20 44.38 -14.37
C PHE A 128 2.41 44.79 -15.62
N PHE A 129 1.33 44.07 -15.96
CA PHE A 129 0.45 44.47 -17.07
C PHE A 129 -0.21 45.85 -16.81
N ARG A 130 -0.69 46.12 -15.59
CA ARG A 130 -1.26 47.43 -15.23
C ARG A 130 -0.25 48.58 -15.32
N GLU A 131 1.02 48.32 -15.04
CA GLU A 131 2.10 49.32 -14.99
C GLU A 131 2.80 49.51 -16.36
N PHE A 132 2.83 48.48 -17.19
CA PHE A 132 3.53 48.48 -18.49
C PHE A 132 2.59 48.61 -19.69
N TRP A 133 1.32 48.18 -19.59
CA TRP A 133 0.33 48.18 -20.68
C TRP A 133 -1.05 48.70 -20.20
N PRO A 134 -1.22 50.03 -20.02
CA PRO A 134 -2.40 50.59 -19.34
C PRO A 134 -3.74 50.39 -20.05
N ASP A 135 -3.76 50.40 -21.39
CA ASP A 135 -4.97 50.62 -22.20
C ASP A 135 -5.82 49.35 -22.47
N ASN A 136 -5.70 48.31 -21.65
CA ASN A 136 -6.33 47.00 -21.94
C ASN A 136 -6.97 46.32 -20.70
N VAL A 137 -7.58 47.13 -19.82
CA VAL A 137 -8.43 46.73 -18.67
C VAL A 137 -9.80 47.37 -18.81
#